data_AF-A0A2V9FPB9-F1
#
_entry.id   AF-A0A2V9FPB9-F1
#
_cell.length_a   1.000
_cell.length_b   1.000
_cell.length_c   1.000
_cell.angle_alpha   90.00
_cell.angle_beta   90.00
_cell.angle_gamma   90.00
#
_symmetry.space_group_name_H-M   'P 1'
#
loop_
_entity.id
_entity.type
_entity.pdbx_description
1 polymer ?
#
loop_
_entity_poly.entity_id
_entity_poly.type
_entity_poly.pdbx_seq_one_letter_code
_entity_poly.pdbx_strand_id
1 'polypeptide(L)'
;MFSFPGMTNAGYAVMGCHMNRSKALSLLPVLLLAALSLTACSGPKTGLCISNCGGTGTLSLTMVADTLPANPSLVTFKVTITGIALVTSGGTQQALSLNGSPVVDLMRLQSDTLFLGTFGNIPAGQYTGVIVSFSNPVLTFFNDTANTLQGCPPSNGCPQVSLAAFGTSQANVTFSVSSTAAAGIGIDLNLSNLLSISSSGTSLVVNFASTNVLSAFTLPRAGSNLSSG
;
A
#
# COMPACT_ATOMS: atom_id res chain seq x y z
N MET A 1 -77.13 50.16 -1.09
CA MET A 1 -76.65 49.81 0.26
C MET A 1 -77.82 49.18 1.00
N PHE A 2 -77.70 47.90 1.38
CA PHE A 2 -78.51 47.10 2.34
C PHE A 2 -80.06 47.12 2.14
N SER A 3 -80.83 46.05 2.36
CA SER A 3 -80.77 45.03 3.39
C SER A 3 -81.75 43.87 3.05
N PHE A 4 -81.55 42.71 3.67
CA PHE A 4 -82.35 41.48 3.60
C PHE A 4 -83.80 41.66 4.12
N PRO A 5 -84.73 40.73 3.81
CA PRO A 5 -85.02 39.68 4.80
C PRO A 5 -85.32 38.30 4.19
N GLY A 6 -85.02 37.22 4.91
CA GLY A 6 -85.30 35.87 4.45
C GLY A 6 -85.28 34.80 5.55
N MET A 7 -86.42 34.68 6.23
CA MET A 7 -87.09 33.47 6.74
C MET A 7 -86.30 32.15 6.96
N THR A 8 -86.41 31.67 8.21
CA THR A 8 -86.76 30.31 8.69
C THR A 8 -86.70 29.10 7.74
N ASN A 9 -85.83 28.16 8.12
CA ASN A 9 -86.07 26.75 8.50
C ASN A 9 -86.87 25.82 7.55
N ALA A 10 -86.20 24.79 7.01
CA ALA A 10 -86.78 23.47 6.77
C ALA A 10 -85.64 22.43 6.59
N GLY A 11 -85.79 21.28 7.26
CA GLY A 11 -84.79 20.23 7.33
C GLY A 11 -84.59 19.45 6.03
N TYR A 12 -83.51 18.67 5.99
CA TYR A 12 -83.28 17.69 4.95
C TYR A 12 -82.91 16.32 5.55
N ALA A 13 -83.59 15.32 5.00
CA ALA A 13 -83.53 13.91 5.33
C ALA A 13 -82.19 13.28 4.94
N VAL A 14 -81.76 12.32 5.76
CA VAL A 14 -80.64 11.42 5.48
C VAL A 14 -81.06 10.45 4.37
N MET A 15 -80.41 10.53 3.21
CA MET A 15 -80.47 9.50 2.17
C MET A 15 -79.16 8.71 2.21
N GLY A 16 -79.24 7.47 2.68
CA GLY A 16 -78.13 6.52 2.66
C GLY A 16 -77.90 5.99 1.24
N CYS A 17 -76.75 6.31 0.65
CA CYS A 17 -76.29 5.65 -0.56
C CYS A 17 -75.59 4.34 -0.23
N HIS A 18 -76.11 3.24 -0.76
CA HIS A 18 -75.56 1.91 -0.68
C HIS A 18 -74.35 1.79 -1.62
N MET A 19 -73.12 1.80 -1.09
CA MET A 19 -71.92 1.61 -1.90
C MET A 19 -71.73 0.12 -2.24
N ASN A 20 -71.61 -0.17 -3.53
CA ASN A 20 -71.26 -1.49 -4.06
C ASN A 20 -69.84 -1.87 -3.58
N ARG A 21 -69.73 -2.96 -2.81
CA ARG A 21 -68.44 -3.50 -2.31
C ARG A 21 -67.61 -4.04 -3.48
N SER A 22 -66.80 -3.19 -4.10
CA SER A 22 -65.80 -3.61 -5.07
C SER A 22 -64.68 -4.37 -4.35
N LYS A 23 -64.41 -5.62 -4.79
CA LYS A 23 -63.40 -6.54 -4.23
C LYS A 23 -61.94 -6.04 -4.40
N ALA A 24 -61.73 -4.83 -4.90
CA ALA A 24 -60.42 -4.25 -5.19
C ALA A 24 -59.66 -3.76 -3.94
N LEU A 25 -60.34 -3.60 -2.80
CA LEU A 25 -59.74 -3.07 -1.57
C LEU A 25 -58.93 -4.10 -0.74
N SER A 26 -58.91 -5.37 -1.12
CA SER A 26 -58.20 -6.43 -0.37
C SER A 26 -56.71 -6.57 -0.73
N LEU A 27 -56.23 -5.92 -1.79
CA LEU A 27 -54.85 -6.06 -2.28
C LEU A 27 -53.91 -4.92 -1.84
N LEU A 28 -54.46 -3.84 -1.28
CA LEU A 28 -53.68 -2.70 -0.79
C LEU A 28 -52.71 -3.02 0.36
N PRO A 29 -53.05 -3.85 1.37
CA PRO A 29 -52.15 -4.08 2.49
C PRO A 29 -50.95 -4.98 2.14
N VAL A 30 -51.07 -5.84 1.13
CA VAL A 30 -49.98 -6.74 0.69
C VAL A 30 -48.92 -5.97 -0.11
N LEU A 31 -49.34 -5.00 -0.93
CA LEU A 31 -48.43 -4.17 -1.72
C LEU A 31 -47.62 -3.19 -0.85
N LEU A 32 -48.22 -2.65 0.21
CA LEU A 32 -47.52 -1.77 1.15
C LEU A 32 -46.45 -2.52 1.96
N LEU A 33 -46.71 -3.78 2.34
CA LEU A 33 -45.76 -4.58 3.12
C LEU A 33 -44.53 -5.00 2.30
N ALA A 34 -44.68 -5.21 0.99
CA ALA A 34 -43.57 -5.49 0.07
C ALA A 34 -42.70 -4.26 -0.22
N ALA A 35 -43.26 -3.04 -0.16
CA ALA A 35 -42.49 -1.81 -0.35
C ALA A 35 -41.63 -1.47 0.88
N LEU A 36 -42.07 -1.81 2.10
CA LEU A 36 -41.30 -1.57 3.32
C LEU A 36 -40.14 -2.57 3.53
N SER A 37 -40.17 -3.75 2.92
CA SER A 37 -39.08 -4.73 3.04
C SER A 37 -37.87 -4.39 2.15
N LEU A 38 -38.03 -3.58 1.10
CA LEU A 38 -36.92 -3.15 0.23
C LEU A 38 -36.11 -1.98 0.80
N THR A 39 -36.67 -1.18 1.71
CA THR A 39 -35.99 0.01 2.27
C THR A 39 -35.21 -0.27 3.56
N ALA A 40 -35.29 -1.49 4.11
CA ALA A 40 -34.56 -1.89 5.32
C ALA A 40 -33.05 -2.05 5.12
N CYS A 41 -32.53 -1.99 3.89
CA CYS A 41 -31.09 -2.10 3.61
C CYS A 41 -30.37 -0.73 3.51
N SER A 42 -31.00 0.37 3.93
CA SER A 42 -30.38 1.70 3.93
C SER A 42 -30.72 2.49 5.20
N GLY A 43 -30.40 1.92 6.36
CA GLY A 43 -30.31 2.69 7.59
C GLY A 43 -29.17 3.72 7.54
N PRO A 44 -29.28 4.87 8.23
CA PRO A 44 -28.15 5.77 8.42
C PRO A 44 -27.01 4.99 9.09
N LYS A 45 -25.82 5.04 8.50
CA LYS A 45 -24.62 4.38 9.04
C LYS A 45 -24.22 5.06 10.37
N THR A 46 -24.83 4.65 11.48
CA THR A 46 -24.33 4.93 12.84
C THR A 46 -23.52 3.76 13.40
N GLY A 47 -23.29 2.72 12.60
CA GLY A 47 -22.30 1.69 12.90
C GLY A 47 -20.89 2.23 12.73
N LEU A 48 -20.06 2.11 13.78
CA LEU A 48 -18.61 2.10 13.63
C LEU A 48 -18.27 1.19 12.46
N CYS A 49 -17.61 1.72 11.46
CA CYS A 49 -17.28 0.92 10.29
C CYS A 49 -16.20 -0.11 10.68
N ILE A 50 -16.53 -1.38 10.49
CA ILE A 50 -15.77 -2.52 11.02
C ILE A 50 -14.78 -3.10 9.98
N SER A 51 -14.89 -2.69 8.70
CA SER A 51 -13.91 -2.98 7.63
C SER A 51 -14.20 -2.17 6.36
N ASN A 52 -13.17 -1.75 5.60
CA ASN A 52 -13.28 -0.98 4.34
C ASN A 52 -14.04 0.36 4.46
N CYS A 53 -13.75 1.10 5.52
CA CYS A 53 -14.20 2.48 5.68
C CYS A 53 -13.39 3.32 4.71
N GLY A 54 -13.98 3.65 3.57
CA GLY A 54 -13.33 4.45 2.53
C GLY A 54 -12.59 5.64 3.13
N GLY A 55 -11.34 5.80 2.74
CA GLY A 55 -10.45 6.82 3.26
C GLY A 55 -9.02 6.53 2.85
N THR A 56 -8.19 7.56 2.85
CA THR A 56 -6.77 7.44 2.56
C THR A 56 -5.94 7.98 3.71
N GLY A 57 -4.73 7.42 3.86
CA GLY A 57 -3.71 7.89 4.78
C GLY A 57 -2.43 8.27 4.05
N THR A 58 -1.38 8.52 4.81
CA THR A 58 -0.03 8.78 4.30
C THR A 58 0.92 7.68 4.74
N LEU A 59 1.93 7.40 3.90
CA LEU A 59 2.97 6.42 4.19
C LEU A 59 4.33 7.05 3.92
N SER A 60 5.21 7.05 4.92
CA SER A 60 6.62 7.43 4.75
C SER A 60 7.48 6.18 4.61
N LEU A 61 8.36 6.16 3.61
CA LEU A 61 9.34 5.08 3.43
C LEU A 61 10.77 5.57 3.60
N THR A 62 11.56 4.77 4.30
CA THR A 62 13.00 4.92 4.42
C THR A 62 13.70 3.65 4.00
N MET A 63 14.96 3.76 3.60
CA MET A 63 15.80 2.64 3.21
C MET A 63 17.17 2.75 3.88
N VAL A 64 17.64 1.63 4.39
CA VAL A 64 19.01 1.38 4.81
C VAL A 64 19.55 0.18 4.03
N ALA A 65 20.86 -0.01 4.01
CA ALA A 65 21.45 -1.22 3.48
C ALA A 65 22.56 -1.66 4.42
N ASP A 66 22.52 -2.92 4.82
CA ASP A 66 23.48 -3.49 5.75
C ASP A 66 24.08 -4.81 5.23
N THR A 67 24.85 -5.46 6.09
CA THR A 67 25.38 -6.81 5.88
C THR A 67 26.12 -6.97 4.55
N LEU A 68 27.35 -6.45 4.51
CA LEU A 68 28.23 -6.58 3.35
C LEU A 68 28.53 -8.05 2.99
N PRO A 69 28.69 -8.37 1.70
CA PRO A 69 29.26 -9.65 1.31
C PRO A 69 30.69 -9.78 1.87
N ALA A 70 31.05 -11.00 2.28
CA ALA A 70 32.39 -11.28 2.81
C ALA A 70 33.49 -11.08 1.75
N ASN A 71 33.15 -11.31 0.49
CA ASN A 71 33.98 -11.02 -0.68
C ASN A 71 33.07 -10.95 -1.94
N PRO A 72 33.44 -10.14 -2.95
CA PRO A 72 34.51 -9.15 -2.92
C PRO A 72 34.20 -7.93 -2.04
N SER A 73 35.25 -7.25 -1.57
CA SER A 73 35.13 -5.99 -0.84
C SER A 73 34.57 -4.86 -1.73
N LEU A 74 33.38 -4.37 -1.41
CA LEU A 74 32.70 -3.32 -2.20
C LEU A 74 33.14 -1.91 -1.78
N VAL A 75 33.37 -1.04 -2.76
CA VAL A 75 33.69 0.39 -2.56
C VAL A 75 32.49 1.26 -2.87
N THR A 76 31.83 1.01 -4.01
CA THR A 76 30.56 1.65 -4.39
C THR A 76 29.63 0.60 -4.95
N PHE A 77 28.33 0.75 -4.70
CA PHE A 77 27.32 -0.11 -5.32
C PHE A 77 26.06 0.72 -5.56
N LYS A 78 25.95 1.23 -6.79
CA LYS A 78 24.82 2.04 -7.23
C LYS A 78 23.76 1.19 -7.89
N VAL A 79 22.51 1.46 -7.53
CA VAL A 79 21.32 0.85 -8.14
C VAL A 79 20.28 1.93 -8.41
N THR A 80 19.47 1.75 -9.45
CA THR A 80 18.32 2.60 -9.73
C THR A 80 17.07 1.97 -9.12
N ILE A 81 16.32 2.71 -8.29
CA ILE A 81 15.01 2.26 -7.83
C ILE A 81 13.99 2.58 -8.93
N THR A 82 13.33 1.55 -9.45
CA THR A 82 12.38 1.69 -10.58
C THR A 82 10.92 1.60 -10.14
N GLY A 83 10.64 1.03 -8.97
CA GLY A 83 9.28 0.87 -8.47
C GLY A 83 9.23 0.48 -7.00
N ILE A 84 8.16 0.89 -6.32
CA ILE A 84 7.80 0.40 -5.00
C ILE A 84 6.31 0.04 -5.04
N ALA A 85 5.95 -1.10 -4.46
CA ALA A 85 4.56 -1.50 -4.29
C ALA A 85 4.32 -2.06 -2.89
N LEU A 86 3.12 -1.84 -2.36
CA LEU A 86 2.67 -2.46 -1.12
C LEU A 86 1.88 -3.72 -1.44
N VAL A 87 1.99 -4.74 -0.61
CA VAL A 87 1.17 -5.95 -0.71
C VAL A 87 0.04 -5.82 0.30
N THR A 88 -1.20 -5.79 -0.17
CA THR A 88 -2.37 -5.79 0.73
C THR A 88 -2.53 -7.15 1.39
N SER A 89 -3.25 -7.21 2.50
CA SER A 89 -3.61 -8.48 3.16
C SER A 89 -4.37 -9.46 2.26
N GLY A 90 -5.03 -8.97 1.20
CA GLY A 90 -5.65 -9.80 0.15
C GLY A 90 -4.69 -10.27 -0.95
N GLY A 91 -3.39 -9.97 -0.85
CA GLY A 91 -2.36 -10.36 -1.82
C GLY A 91 -2.27 -9.48 -3.07
N THR A 92 -3.02 -8.38 -3.14
CA THR A 92 -2.96 -7.44 -4.27
C THR A 92 -1.80 -6.46 -4.12
N GLN A 93 -1.12 -6.13 -5.22
CA GLN A 93 -0.06 -5.13 -5.23
C GLN A 93 -0.63 -3.74 -5.49
N GLN A 94 -0.33 -2.79 -4.60
CA GLN A 94 -0.63 -1.37 -4.75
C GLN A 94 0.66 -0.63 -5.08
N ALA A 95 0.84 -0.24 -6.34
CA ALA A 95 2.00 0.54 -6.75
C ALA A 95 2.00 1.93 -6.11
N LEU A 96 3.19 2.38 -5.71
CA LEU A 96 3.45 3.73 -5.22
C LEU A 96 4.04 4.57 -6.36
N SER A 97 3.52 5.78 -6.55
CA SER A 97 4.05 6.70 -7.56
C SER A 97 5.36 7.29 -7.07
N LEU A 98 6.47 6.85 -7.67
CA LEU A 98 7.78 7.44 -7.43
C LEU A 98 7.95 8.73 -8.21
N ASN A 99 8.60 9.72 -7.60
CA ASN A 99 9.03 10.93 -8.28
C ASN A 99 10.34 10.65 -9.04
N GLY A 100 10.22 9.99 -10.19
CA GLY A 100 11.36 9.54 -11.00
C GLY A 100 11.98 8.23 -10.51
N SER A 101 13.18 7.93 -11.02
CA SER A 101 13.92 6.70 -10.69
C SER A 101 15.24 7.06 -10.00
N PRO A 102 15.24 7.22 -8.67
CA PRO A 102 16.43 7.67 -7.95
C PRO A 102 17.56 6.63 -8.06
N VAL A 103 18.78 7.10 -8.29
CA VAL A 103 19.99 6.29 -8.22
C VAL A 103 20.55 6.40 -6.82
N VAL A 104 20.75 5.26 -6.17
CA VAL A 104 21.15 5.16 -4.77
C VAL A 104 22.44 4.37 -4.67
N ASP A 105 23.40 4.86 -3.90
CA ASP A 105 24.62 4.13 -3.56
C ASP A 105 24.38 3.36 -2.25
N LEU A 106 24.22 2.05 -2.37
CA LEU A 106 23.93 1.15 -1.26
C LEU A 106 25.07 1.11 -0.24
N MET A 107 26.31 1.38 -0.66
CA MET A 107 27.45 1.44 0.25
C MET A 107 27.35 2.60 1.23
N ARG A 108 26.73 3.71 0.82
CA ARG A 108 26.48 4.85 1.72
C ARG A 108 25.37 4.56 2.72
N LEU A 109 24.42 3.70 2.37
CA LEU A 109 23.28 3.38 3.25
C LEU A 109 23.64 2.48 4.44
N GLN A 110 24.91 2.09 4.58
CA GLN A 110 25.41 1.41 5.77
C GLN A 110 25.56 2.34 6.97
N SER A 111 25.81 3.62 6.72
CA SER A 111 25.87 4.66 7.76
C SER A 111 24.71 5.64 7.68
N ASP A 112 24.08 5.75 6.50
CA ASP A 112 23.05 6.75 6.21
C ASP A 112 21.68 6.08 6.01
N THR A 113 20.61 6.81 6.34
CA THR A 113 19.24 6.41 5.98
C THR A 113 18.77 7.25 4.80
N LEU A 114 18.33 6.59 3.73
CA LEU A 114 17.68 7.25 2.61
C LEU A 114 16.19 7.42 2.87
N PHE A 115 15.70 8.65 2.77
CA PHE A 115 14.27 8.91 2.72
C PHE A 115 13.76 8.76 1.28
N LEU A 116 12.91 7.76 1.04
CA LEU A 116 12.34 7.48 -0.29
C LEU A 116 11.14 8.38 -0.62
N GLY A 117 10.50 8.93 0.41
CA GLY A 117 9.41 9.89 0.27
C GLY A 117 8.25 9.64 1.22
N THR A 118 7.31 10.58 1.20
CA THR A 118 5.98 10.44 1.77
C THR A 118 4.98 10.30 0.64
N PHE A 119 4.26 9.19 0.66
CA PHE A 119 3.24 8.83 -0.31
C PHE A 119 1.88 9.12 0.31
N GLY A 120 1.13 10.04 -0.32
CA GLY A 120 -0.25 10.32 0.06
C GLY A 120 -1.22 9.38 -0.64
N ASN A 121 -2.50 9.50 -0.27
CA ASN A 121 -3.60 8.77 -0.90
C ASN A 121 -3.47 7.24 -0.81
N ILE A 122 -2.80 6.73 0.22
CA ILE A 122 -2.70 5.29 0.44
C ILE A 122 -4.04 4.78 0.98
N PRO A 123 -4.71 3.82 0.32
CA PRO A 123 -5.98 3.29 0.80
C PRO A 123 -5.86 2.79 2.24
N ALA A 124 -6.82 3.17 3.09
CA ALA A 124 -6.87 2.66 4.45
C ALA A 124 -7.08 1.14 4.43
N GLY A 125 -6.29 0.40 5.22
CA GLY A 125 -6.33 -1.06 5.24
C GLY A 125 -5.07 -1.69 5.81
N GLN A 126 -5.05 -3.02 5.76
CA GLN A 126 -3.94 -3.85 6.21
C GLN A 126 -3.03 -4.26 5.05
N TYR A 127 -1.73 -4.13 5.26
CA TYR A 127 -0.67 -4.50 4.33
C TYR A 127 0.25 -5.53 4.98
N THR A 128 0.78 -6.44 4.16
CA THR A 128 1.58 -7.61 4.58
C THR A 128 2.97 -7.64 3.96
N GLY A 129 3.30 -6.70 3.08
CA GLY A 129 4.64 -6.60 2.54
C GLY A 129 4.89 -5.35 1.71
N VAL A 130 6.16 -5.19 1.34
CA VAL A 130 6.65 -4.16 0.43
C VAL A 130 7.51 -4.83 -0.63
N ILE A 131 7.28 -4.48 -1.88
CA ILE A 131 8.06 -4.91 -3.04
C ILE A 131 8.85 -3.69 -3.52
N VAL A 132 10.14 -3.89 -3.76
CA VAL A 132 11.01 -2.86 -4.35
C VAL A 132 11.67 -3.43 -5.60
N SER A 133 11.58 -2.68 -6.68
CA SER A 133 12.18 -3.00 -7.96
C SER A 133 13.42 -2.15 -8.18
N PHE A 134 14.50 -2.81 -8.57
CA PHE A 134 15.80 -2.18 -8.82
C PHE A 134 16.28 -2.50 -10.23
N SER A 135 17.12 -1.64 -10.79
CA SER A 135 17.77 -1.86 -12.08
C SER A 135 19.16 -1.23 -12.14
N ASN A 136 19.87 -1.51 -13.23
CA ASN A 136 21.16 -0.90 -13.58
C ASN A 136 22.19 -0.94 -12.43
N PRO A 137 22.51 -2.12 -11.87
CA PRO A 137 23.53 -2.22 -10.84
C PRO A 137 24.91 -1.87 -11.43
N VAL A 138 25.59 -0.96 -10.75
CA VAL A 138 26.92 -0.49 -11.12
C VAL A 138 27.77 -0.47 -9.86
N LEU A 139 28.90 -1.18 -9.86
CA LEU A 139 29.74 -1.29 -8.66
C LEU A 139 31.22 -1.11 -8.95
N THR A 140 31.94 -0.66 -7.92
CA THR A 140 33.41 -0.62 -7.86
C THR A 140 33.82 -1.43 -6.64
N PHE A 141 34.83 -2.28 -6.77
CA PHE A 141 35.20 -3.24 -5.72
C PHE A 141 36.69 -3.49 -5.71
N PHE A 142 37.19 -4.02 -4.60
CA PHE A 142 38.50 -4.63 -4.49
C PHE A 142 38.33 -6.15 -4.57
N ASN A 143 39.04 -6.79 -5.48
CA ASN A 143 38.98 -8.24 -5.63
C ASN A 143 39.89 -8.90 -4.60
N ASP A 144 39.37 -9.20 -3.42
CA ASP A 144 40.04 -9.98 -2.36
C ASP A 144 39.82 -11.49 -2.49
N THR A 145 39.34 -11.97 -3.64
CA THR A 145 39.20 -13.40 -3.92
C THR A 145 40.45 -13.98 -4.59
N ALA A 146 40.51 -15.32 -4.68
CA ALA A 146 41.59 -16.02 -5.38
C ALA A 146 41.45 -16.01 -6.91
N ASN A 147 40.29 -15.60 -7.45
CA ASN A 147 39.98 -15.69 -8.87
C ASN A 147 39.89 -14.31 -9.53
N THR A 148 40.09 -14.25 -10.84
CA THR A 148 39.78 -13.04 -11.62
C THR A 148 38.26 -12.86 -11.69
N LEU A 149 37.74 -11.76 -11.13
CA LEU A 149 36.32 -11.43 -11.12
C LEU A 149 36.02 -10.30 -12.11
N GLN A 150 35.10 -10.53 -13.05
CA GLN A 150 34.72 -9.53 -14.07
C GLN A 150 35.94 -8.95 -14.82
N GLY A 151 36.94 -9.79 -15.10
CA GLY A 151 38.20 -9.38 -15.72
C GLY A 151 39.19 -8.66 -14.80
N CYS A 152 38.85 -8.46 -13.53
CA CYS A 152 39.73 -7.85 -12.53
C CYS A 152 40.58 -8.90 -11.80
N PRO A 153 41.93 -8.80 -11.83
CA PRO A 153 42.80 -9.76 -11.16
C PRO A 153 42.60 -9.81 -9.63
N PRO A 154 42.98 -10.93 -8.98
CA PRO A 154 43.08 -11.02 -7.52
C PRO A 154 43.95 -9.91 -6.91
N SER A 155 43.60 -9.49 -5.70
CA SER A 155 44.29 -8.48 -4.89
C SER A 155 44.40 -7.08 -5.52
N ASN A 156 43.50 -6.74 -6.44
CA ASN A 156 43.51 -5.46 -7.14
C ASN A 156 42.21 -4.67 -6.94
N GLY A 157 42.32 -3.34 -6.96
CA GLY A 157 41.17 -2.45 -7.11
C GLY A 157 40.61 -2.54 -8.52
N CYS A 158 39.32 -2.83 -8.63
CA CYS A 158 38.64 -3.04 -9.89
C CYS A 158 37.90 -1.77 -10.31
N PRO A 159 37.95 -1.37 -11.59
CA PRO A 159 37.20 -0.23 -12.08
C PRO A 159 35.70 -0.48 -11.98
N GLN A 160 34.91 0.56 -12.25
CA GLN A 160 33.46 0.47 -12.28
C GLN A 160 32.99 -0.58 -13.30
N VAL A 161 32.15 -1.52 -12.85
CA VAL A 161 31.54 -2.56 -13.68
C VAL A 161 30.02 -2.42 -13.62
N SER A 162 29.37 -2.49 -14.79
CA SER A 162 27.91 -2.60 -14.90
C SER A 162 27.52 -4.06 -14.97
N LEU A 163 26.56 -4.46 -14.13
CA LEU A 163 26.08 -5.84 -14.06
C LEU A 163 24.63 -5.94 -14.57
N ALA A 164 24.24 -7.14 -15.00
CA ALA A 164 22.83 -7.45 -15.15
C ALA A 164 22.22 -7.72 -13.76
N ALA A 165 21.00 -7.24 -13.55
CA ALA A 165 20.20 -7.54 -12.37
C ALA A 165 19.04 -8.47 -12.74
N PHE A 166 18.67 -9.35 -11.82
CA PHE A 166 17.54 -10.26 -11.98
C PHE A 166 16.51 -10.08 -10.87
N GLY A 167 15.23 -10.10 -11.24
CA GLY A 167 14.11 -10.18 -10.32
C GLY A 167 13.75 -8.90 -9.58
N THR A 168 12.83 -9.03 -8.63
CA THR A 168 12.38 -8.00 -7.70
C THR A 168 12.51 -8.52 -6.27
N SER A 169 12.72 -7.62 -5.32
CA SER A 169 12.81 -8.00 -3.91
C SER A 169 11.51 -7.70 -3.18
N GLN A 170 11.10 -8.64 -2.32
CA GLN A 170 9.94 -8.48 -1.46
C GLN A 170 10.32 -8.69 -0.01
N ALA A 171 9.86 -7.78 0.84
CA ALA A 171 9.95 -7.90 2.29
C ALA A 171 8.56 -8.12 2.88
N ASN A 172 8.46 -9.04 3.83
CA ASN A 172 7.23 -9.28 4.58
C ASN A 172 7.22 -8.36 5.81
N VAL A 173 6.17 -7.57 5.95
CA VAL A 173 5.94 -6.68 7.09
C VAL A 173 4.45 -6.43 7.24
N THR A 174 3.92 -6.55 8.45
CA THR A 174 2.50 -6.29 8.69
C THR A 174 2.30 -4.91 9.29
N PHE A 175 1.47 -4.08 8.64
CA PHE A 175 1.12 -2.76 9.14
C PHE A 175 -0.26 -2.32 8.67
N SER A 176 -0.82 -1.31 9.34
CA SER A 176 -2.11 -0.72 9.03
C SER A 176 -1.93 0.73 8.60
N VAL A 177 -2.66 1.14 7.56
CA VAL A 177 -2.87 2.57 7.25
C VAL A 177 -4.30 2.90 7.63
N SER A 178 -4.51 3.82 8.57
CA SER A 178 -5.84 4.34 8.90
C SER A 178 -6.14 5.63 8.16
N SER A 179 -7.42 5.96 7.98
CA SER A 179 -7.83 7.20 7.32
C SER A 179 -7.23 8.41 8.04
N THR A 180 -6.67 9.37 7.29
CA THR A 180 -6.06 10.62 7.79
C THR A 180 -4.85 10.45 8.72
N ALA A 181 -4.36 9.23 8.92
CA ALA A 181 -3.16 8.97 9.73
C ALA A 181 -1.93 8.71 8.86
N ALA A 182 -0.77 8.85 9.48
CA ALA A 182 0.52 8.50 8.90
C ALA A 182 0.98 7.13 9.40
N ALA A 183 1.48 6.31 8.48
CA ALA A 183 2.28 5.13 8.77
C ALA A 183 3.71 5.33 8.27
N GLY A 184 4.67 4.62 8.86
CA GLY A 184 6.06 4.64 8.40
C GLY A 184 6.63 3.24 8.27
N ILE A 185 7.42 3.03 7.22
CA ILE A 185 8.11 1.76 6.95
C ILE A 185 9.58 2.03 6.67
N GLY A 186 10.44 1.28 7.37
CA GLY A 186 11.85 1.15 7.04
C GLY A 186 12.07 -0.10 6.22
N ILE A 187 12.89 0.02 5.18
CA ILE A 187 13.34 -1.06 4.32
C ILE A 187 14.83 -1.27 4.59
N ASP A 188 15.25 -2.52 4.66
CA ASP A 188 16.65 -2.89 4.84
C ASP A 188 17.08 -3.88 3.77
N LEU A 189 18.16 -3.53 3.08
CA LEU A 189 18.77 -4.31 2.02
C LEU A 189 19.98 -5.07 2.56
N ASN A 190 19.92 -6.39 2.51
CA ASN A 190 21.04 -7.25 2.84
C ASN A 190 21.92 -7.48 1.60
N LEU A 191 23.08 -6.84 1.58
CA LEU A 191 23.99 -6.90 0.43
C LEU A 191 24.63 -8.28 0.23
N SER A 192 24.81 -9.05 1.30
CA SER A 192 25.39 -10.40 1.24
C SER A 192 24.50 -11.42 0.52
N ASN A 193 23.18 -11.26 0.60
CA ASN A 193 22.22 -12.11 -0.13
C ASN A 193 21.95 -11.60 -1.56
N LEU A 194 22.24 -10.33 -1.82
CA LEU A 194 22.00 -9.68 -3.11
C LEU A 194 23.09 -9.99 -4.13
N LEU A 195 24.35 -9.92 -3.70
CA LEU A 195 25.52 -10.07 -4.56
C LEU A 195 26.20 -11.41 -4.29
N SER A 196 26.42 -12.18 -5.35
CA SER A 196 27.14 -13.46 -5.26
C SER A 196 28.15 -13.61 -6.39
N ILE A 197 29.11 -14.51 -6.20
CA ILE A 197 30.01 -14.95 -7.25
C ILE A 197 29.36 -16.14 -7.97
N SER A 198 29.39 -16.12 -9.31
CA SER A 198 28.86 -17.20 -10.14
C SER A 198 29.51 -18.55 -9.80
N SER A 199 28.86 -19.65 -10.16
CA SER A 199 29.43 -20.99 -9.99
C SER A 199 30.75 -21.20 -10.74
N SER A 200 31.00 -20.44 -11.81
CA SER A 200 32.28 -20.42 -12.52
C SER A 200 33.41 -19.72 -11.76
N GLY A 201 33.09 -18.96 -10.71
CA GLY A 201 34.08 -18.24 -9.90
C GLY A 201 34.64 -16.97 -10.56
N THR A 202 34.12 -16.56 -11.72
CA THR A 202 34.69 -15.50 -12.56
C THR A 202 33.80 -14.27 -12.72
N SER A 203 32.54 -14.35 -12.32
CA SER A 203 31.55 -13.31 -12.56
C SER A 203 30.79 -12.99 -11.29
N LEU A 204 30.41 -11.73 -11.17
CA LEU A 204 29.51 -11.23 -10.13
C LEU A 204 28.08 -11.26 -10.64
N VAL A 205 27.16 -11.72 -9.80
CA VAL A 205 25.74 -11.85 -10.09
C VAL A 205 24.94 -11.06 -9.06
N VAL A 206 24.09 -10.15 -9.53
CA VAL A 206 23.16 -9.37 -8.72
C VAL A 206 21.77 -9.97 -8.87
N ASN A 207 21.24 -10.54 -7.79
CA ASN A 207 19.93 -11.21 -7.81
C ASN A 207 19.03 -10.66 -6.71
N PHE A 208 18.10 -9.77 -7.10
CA PHE A 208 17.11 -9.17 -6.22
C PHE A 208 16.00 -10.16 -5.82
N ALA A 209 15.83 -11.27 -6.54
CA ALA A 209 14.87 -12.33 -6.19
C ALA A 209 15.43 -13.35 -5.18
N SER A 210 16.67 -13.20 -4.74
CA SER A 210 17.23 -14.08 -3.70
C SER A 210 16.48 -13.90 -2.38
N THR A 211 16.44 -14.96 -1.59
CA THR A 211 15.79 -14.93 -0.27
C THR A 211 16.50 -13.95 0.65
N ASN A 212 15.73 -13.23 1.49
CA ASN A 212 16.25 -12.31 2.50
C ASN A 212 17.18 -11.21 1.96
N VAL A 213 17.01 -10.81 0.69
CA VAL A 213 17.64 -9.60 0.14
C VAL A 213 17.02 -8.34 0.75
N LEU A 214 15.71 -8.38 1.00
CA LEU A 214 14.95 -7.26 1.53
C LEU A 214 14.25 -7.67 2.82
N SER A 215 14.38 -6.84 3.83
CA SER A 215 13.53 -6.90 5.02
C SER A 215 12.86 -5.55 5.25
N ALA A 216 11.81 -5.52 6.06
CA ALA A 216 11.08 -4.30 6.35
C ALA A 216 10.55 -4.30 7.78
N PHE A 217 10.40 -3.10 8.34
CA PHE A 217 9.96 -2.88 9.71
C PHE A 217 9.12 -1.62 9.81
N THR A 218 8.25 -1.53 10.81
CA THR A 218 7.42 -0.35 11.06
C THR A 218 8.22 0.76 11.74
N LEU A 219 7.86 2.01 11.43
CA LEU A 219 8.40 3.21 12.05
C LEU A 219 7.31 3.91 12.89
N PRO A 220 7.68 4.58 14.00
CA PRO A 220 9.02 4.57 14.60
C PRO A 220 9.38 3.17 15.09
N ARG A 221 10.68 2.82 15.00
CA ARG A 221 11.15 1.47 15.35
C ARG A 221 10.74 1.17 16.79
N ALA A 222 10.08 0.04 17.04
CA ALA A 222 9.70 -0.36 18.39
C ALA A 222 10.94 -0.39 19.30
N GLY A 223 10.89 0.33 20.44
CA GLY A 223 12.04 0.50 21.34
C GLY A 223 12.98 1.66 21.01
N SER A 224 12.66 2.50 20.00
CA SER A 224 13.30 3.80 19.79
C SER A 224 12.95 4.74 20.95
N ASN A 225 13.95 5.27 21.65
CA ASN A 225 13.78 6.27 22.71
C ASN A 225 13.43 7.68 22.18
N LEU A 226 13.30 7.85 20.87
CA LEU A 226 12.87 9.10 20.26
C LEU A 226 11.34 9.13 20.25
N SER A 227 10.75 10.02 21.05
CA SER A 227 9.30 10.25 21.07
C SER A 227 8.81 10.62 19.68
N SER A 228 7.70 10.03 19.26
CA SER A 228 6.93 10.51 18.11
C SER A 228 6.49 11.95 18.39
N GLY A 229 7.23 12.91 17.83
CA GLY A 229 6.87 14.33 17.84
C GLY A 229 5.66 14.60 16.96
#